data_AF-L8HFY9-F1
#
_entry.id   AF-L8HFY9-F1
#
_cell.length_a   1.000
_cell.length_b   1.000
_cell.length_c   1.000
_cell.angle_alpha   90.00
_cell.angle_beta   90.00
_cell.angle_gamma   90.00
#
_symmetry.space_group_name_H-M   'P 1'
#
loop_
_entity.id
_entity.type
_entity.pdbx_description
1 polymer ?
#
loop_
_entity_poly.entity_id
_entity_poly.type
_entity_poly.pdbx_seq_one_letter_code
_entity_poly.pdbx_strand_id
1 'polypeptide(L)'
;MKFLLAFLFVCCFAFAVARPTARSAGSVECTICEFAASYVEGFIAANATEQEMISAIETVCDAAPAPLSTLCDNFVQNYLPKVIAALVSSEPPATVCTQLGLCAPSSKMEARVRLMA
;
A
#
# COMPACT_ATOMS: atom_id res chain seq x y z
N MET A 1 8.54 11.72 -32.83
CA MET A 1 9.41 10.51 -32.94
C MET A 1 10.21 10.20 -31.67
N LYS A 2 9.86 10.77 -30.50
CA LYS A 2 10.57 10.62 -29.21
C LYS A 2 9.82 9.75 -28.18
N PHE A 3 8.57 9.40 -28.48
CA PHE A 3 7.70 8.56 -27.65
C PHE A 3 7.95 7.05 -27.80
N LEU A 4 8.49 6.62 -28.95
CA LEU A 4 8.85 5.20 -29.19
C LEU A 4 10.03 4.73 -28.32
N LEU A 5 10.96 5.64 -28.00
CA LEU A 5 12.08 5.33 -27.11
C LEU A 5 11.67 5.28 -25.62
N ALA A 6 10.68 6.09 -25.23
CA ALA A 6 10.12 6.04 -23.88
C ALA A 6 9.38 4.71 -23.63
N PHE A 7 8.65 4.19 -24.63
CA PHE A 7 7.94 2.92 -24.50
C PHE A 7 8.87 1.70 -24.32
N LEU A 8 10.02 1.68 -24.99
CA LEU A 8 11.01 0.60 -24.82
C LEU A 8 11.70 0.66 -23.45
N PHE A 9 11.99 1.86 -22.95
CA PHE A 9 12.56 2.04 -21.61
C PHE A 9 11.56 1.66 -20.52
N VAL A 10 10.27 1.98 -20.71
CA VAL A 10 9.17 1.58 -19.81
C VAL A 10 8.98 0.06 -19.83
N CYS A 11 9.11 -0.62 -20.96
CA CYS A 11 9.06 -2.09 -21.00
C CYS A 11 10.23 -2.75 -20.26
N CYS A 12 11.45 -2.22 -20.34
CA CYS A 12 12.59 -2.78 -19.60
C CYS A 12 12.55 -2.47 -18.09
N PHE A 13 12.05 -1.29 -17.68
CA PHE A 13 11.89 -0.96 -16.26
C PHE A 13 10.68 -1.66 -15.62
N ALA A 14 9.60 -1.91 -16.37
CA ALA A 14 8.46 -2.69 -15.87
C ALA A 14 8.84 -4.15 -15.53
N PHE A 15 9.79 -4.75 -16.26
CA PHE A 15 10.26 -6.11 -15.95
C PHE A 15 11.14 -6.19 -14.70
N ALA A 16 11.77 -5.09 -14.26
CA ALA A 16 12.57 -5.07 -13.02
C ALA A 16 11.76 -4.68 -11.77
N VAL A 17 10.64 -3.95 -11.93
CA VAL A 17 9.79 -3.49 -10.80
C VAL A 17 8.61 -4.42 -10.54
N ALA A 18 8.27 -5.32 -11.47
CA ALA A 18 7.35 -6.41 -11.18
C ALA A 18 8.05 -7.52 -10.39
N ARG A 19 8.41 -7.27 -9.11
CA ARG A 19 8.42 -8.35 -8.13
C ARG A 19 6.96 -8.68 -7.87
N PRO A 20 6.43 -9.84 -8.28
CA PRO A 20 5.17 -10.28 -7.75
C PRO A 20 5.47 -10.62 -6.29
N THR A 21 5.23 -9.68 -5.37
CA THR A 21 4.94 -10.09 -4.00
C THR A 21 3.77 -11.03 -4.14
N ALA A 22 4.00 -12.29 -3.74
CA ALA A 22 3.06 -13.37 -3.89
C ALA A 22 1.69 -12.88 -3.43
N ARG A 23 0.78 -12.66 -4.38
CA ARG A 23 -0.58 -12.22 -4.13
C ARG A 23 -1.28 -13.42 -3.52
N SER A 24 -1.09 -13.59 -2.21
CA SER A 24 -2.05 -14.30 -1.38
C SER A 24 -3.40 -13.68 -1.71
N ALA A 25 -4.45 -14.47 -1.85
CA ALA A 25 -5.80 -13.96 -1.93
C ALA A 25 -6.14 -13.28 -0.58
N GLY A 26 -5.63 -12.06 -0.39
CA GLY A 26 -5.87 -11.23 0.78
C GLY A 26 -7.30 -10.71 0.75
N SER A 27 -7.81 -10.32 1.91
CA SER A 27 -9.10 -9.66 2.00
C SER A 27 -9.10 -8.34 1.20
N VAL A 28 -10.29 -7.80 0.95
CA VAL A 28 -10.43 -6.47 0.33
C VAL A 28 -9.70 -5.42 1.17
N GLU A 29 -9.74 -5.53 2.51
CA GLU A 29 -9.02 -4.61 3.38
C GLU A 29 -7.49 -4.75 3.26
N CYS A 30 -6.98 -5.97 3.09
CA CYS A 30 -5.56 -6.20 2.83
C CYS A 30 -5.10 -5.51 1.54
N THR A 31 -5.87 -5.68 0.46
CA THR A 31 -5.56 -5.08 -0.84
C THR A 31 -5.53 -3.54 -0.76
N ILE A 32 -6.47 -2.95 -0.04
CA ILE A 32 -6.54 -1.50 0.16
C ILE A 32 -5.38 -1.02 1.01
N CYS A 33 -5.01 -1.74 2.05
CA CYS A 33 -3.87 -1.41 2.88
C CYS A 33 -2.56 -1.42 2.09
N GLU A 34 -2.29 -2.48 1.33
CA GLU A 34 -1.06 -2.59 0.52
C GLU A 34 -0.98 -1.47 -0.53
N PHE A 35 -2.12 -1.14 -1.15
CA PHE A 35 -2.20 -0.04 -2.10
C PHE A 35 -1.89 1.30 -1.42
N ALA A 36 -2.55 1.59 -0.31
CA ALA A 36 -2.33 2.83 0.44
C ALA A 36 -0.90 2.96 0.96
N ALA A 37 -0.33 1.88 1.50
CA ALA A 37 1.03 1.87 2.03
C ALA A 37 2.06 2.14 0.93
N SER A 38 1.88 1.55 -0.26
CA SER A 38 2.73 1.82 -1.43
C SER A 38 2.63 3.28 -1.89
N TYR A 39 1.42 3.85 -1.84
CA TYR A 39 1.17 5.24 -2.20
C TYR A 39 1.84 6.20 -1.21
N VAL A 40 1.73 5.93 0.08
CA VAL A 40 2.36 6.70 1.17
C VAL A 40 3.88 6.64 1.08
N GLU A 41 4.49 5.49 0.78
CA GLU A 41 5.94 5.40 0.54
C GLU A 41 6.40 6.36 -0.58
N GLY A 42 5.65 6.41 -1.68
CA GLY A 42 5.94 7.32 -2.80
C GLY A 42 5.86 8.80 -2.39
N PHE A 43 4.87 9.14 -1.56
CA PHE A 43 4.72 10.49 -1.02
C PHE A 43 5.82 10.87 -0.04
N ILE A 44 6.23 9.95 0.84
CA ILE A 44 7.37 10.16 1.75
C ILE A 44 8.65 10.39 0.94
N ALA A 45 8.88 9.61 -0.11
CA ALA A 45 10.02 9.81 -1.02
C ALA A 45 9.98 11.18 -1.73
N ALA A 46 8.79 11.74 -1.93
CA ALA A 46 8.58 13.07 -2.48
C ALA A 46 8.63 14.20 -1.42
N ASN A 47 8.89 13.90 -0.14
CA ASN A 47 8.82 14.84 0.99
C ASN A 47 7.44 15.50 1.16
N ALA A 48 6.37 14.79 0.80
CA ALA A 48 5.02 15.27 1.05
C ALA A 48 4.68 15.27 2.55
N THR A 49 3.85 16.21 2.95
CA THR A 49 3.30 16.31 4.30
C THR A 49 2.22 15.27 4.53
N GLU A 50 1.97 14.91 5.79
CA GLU A 50 0.89 14.00 6.17
C GLU A 50 -0.48 14.46 5.64
N GLN A 51 -0.74 15.76 5.66
CA GLN A 51 -2.00 16.34 5.17
C GLN A 51 -2.15 16.18 3.65
N GLU A 52 -1.07 16.34 2.89
CA GLU A 52 -1.08 16.10 1.44
C GLU A 52 -1.33 14.62 1.11
N MET A 53 -0.76 13.71 1.90
CA MET A 53 -0.99 12.26 1.74
C MET A 53 -2.44 11.88 2.02
N ILE A 54 -3.02 12.39 3.11
CA ILE A 54 -4.42 12.15 3.47
C ILE A 54 -5.34 12.68 2.37
N SER A 55 -5.17 13.94 1.97
CA SER A 55 -6.02 14.58 0.96
C SER A 55 -5.96 13.88 -0.40
N ALA A 56 -4.77 13.40 -0.79
CA ALA A 56 -4.62 12.66 -2.04
C ALA A 56 -5.38 11.32 -2.02
N ILE A 57 -5.37 10.61 -0.89
CA ILE A 57 -6.07 9.32 -0.75
C ILE A 57 -7.57 9.53 -0.58
N GLU A 58 -8.02 10.58 0.13
CA GLU A 58 -9.42 10.99 0.18
C GLU A 58 -10.00 11.26 -1.21
N THR A 59 -9.25 11.97 -2.07
CA THR A 59 -9.66 12.22 -3.46
C THR A 59 -9.85 10.93 -4.25
N VAL A 60 -9.05 9.89 -3.96
CA VAL A 60 -9.21 8.56 -4.56
C VAL A 60 -10.47 7.87 -4.04
N CYS A 61 -10.76 8.00 -2.74
CA CYS A 61 -11.99 7.46 -2.14
C CYS A 61 -13.25 8.09 -2.72
N ASP A 62 -13.25 9.41 -2.94
CA ASP A 62 -14.35 10.15 -3.56
C ASP A 62 -14.61 9.73 -5.01
N ALA A 63 -13.56 9.35 -5.74
CA ALA A 63 -13.66 8.87 -7.11
C ALA A 63 -14.11 7.40 -7.21
N ALA A 64 -14.14 6.65 -6.09
CA ALA A 64 -14.50 5.25 -6.08
C ALA A 64 -16.03 5.06 -6.12
N PRO A 65 -16.55 4.07 -6.88
CA PRO A 65 -17.96 3.75 -6.87
C PRO A 65 -18.38 3.10 -5.54
N ALA A 66 -19.61 3.36 -5.09
CA ALA A 66 -20.17 2.67 -3.94
C ALA A 66 -20.28 1.15 -4.21
N PRO A 67 -20.02 0.28 -3.21
CA PRO A 67 -19.76 0.57 -1.79
C PRO A 67 -18.28 0.79 -1.45
N LEU A 68 -17.39 0.82 -2.45
CA LEU A 68 -15.94 0.91 -2.22
C LEU A 68 -15.53 2.26 -1.62
N SER A 69 -16.20 3.35 -1.99
CA SER A 69 -15.97 4.68 -1.38
C SER A 69 -16.11 4.64 0.13
N THR A 70 -17.21 4.09 0.65
CA THR A 70 -17.45 3.99 2.10
C THR A 70 -16.37 3.17 2.82
N LEU A 71 -15.90 2.10 2.20
CA LEU A 71 -14.85 1.26 2.76
C LEU A 71 -13.48 1.95 2.70
N CYS A 72 -13.24 2.73 1.65
CA CYS A 72 -12.06 3.58 1.48
C CYS A 72 -12.03 4.70 2.53
N ASP A 73 -13.15 5.40 2.74
CA ASP A 73 -13.27 6.45 3.76
C ASP A 73 -13.02 5.89 5.16
N ASN A 74 -13.57 4.70 5.45
CA ASN A 74 -13.31 4.03 6.71
C ASN A 74 -11.82 3.69 6.87
N PHE A 75 -11.17 3.25 5.79
CA PHE A 75 -9.73 2.99 5.79
C PHE A 75 -8.92 4.26 6.08
N VAL A 76 -9.22 5.35 5.38
CA VAL A 76 -8.55 6.65 5.54
C VAL A 76 -8.66 7.14 6.98
N GLN A 77 -9.85 7.09 7.57
CA GLN A 77 -10.05 7.63 8.91
C GLN A 77 -9.43 6.75 10.02
N ASN A 78 -9.44 5.43 9.88
CA ASN A 78 -9.08 4.52 10.98
C ASN A 78 -7.66 3.94 10.89
N TYR A 79 -7.08 3.91 9.69
CA TYR A 79 -5.85 3.17 9.41
C TYR A 79 -4.76 4.03 8.76
N LEU A 80 -5.11 4.94 7.84
CA LEU A 80 -4.11 5.71 7.09
C LEU A 80 -3.13 6.51 7.97
N PRO A 81 -3.55 7.22 9.05
CA PRO A 81 -2.60 7.90 9.94
C PRO A 81 -1.61 6.95 10.60
N LYS A 82 -2.05 5.73 10.95
CA LYS A 82 -1.18 4.69 11.53
C LYS A 82 -0.18 4.18 10.50
N VAL A 83 -0.62 4.03 9.25
CA VAL A 83 0.24 3.64 8.12
C VAL A 83 1.32 4.70 7.89
N ILE A 84 0.95 5.98 7.85
CA ILE A 84 1.89 7.10 7.68
C ILE A 84 2.92 7.11 8.82
N ALA A 85 2.47 7.02 10.07
CA ALA A 85 3.36 7.01 11.23
C ALA A 85 4.37 5.84 11.21
N ALA A 86 3.92 4.64 10.81
CA ALA A 86 4.77 3.46 10.72
C ALA A 86 5.80 3.58 9.58
N LEU A 87 5.38 4.07 8.41
CA LEU A 87 6.28 4.25 7.25
C LEU A 87 7.31 5.37 7.48
N VAL A 88 6.93 6.47 8.13
CA VAL A 88 7.87 7.53 8.55
C VAL A 88 8.91 6.98 9.54
N SER A 89 8.53 5.99 10.35
CA SER A 89 9.45 5.28 11.26
C SER A 89 10.31 4.23 10.55
N SER A 90 10.36 4.22 9.21
CA SER A 90 11.10 3.28 8.36
C SER A 90 10.64 1.82 8.46
N GLU A 91 9.37 1.58 8.80
CA GLU A 91 8.79 0.24 8.76
C GLU A 91 8.38 -0.13 7.32
N PRO A 92 8.60 -1.38 6.85
CA PRO A 92 8.20 -1.77 5.51
C PRO A 92 6.67 -1.96 5.40
N PRO A 93 6.05 -1.56 4.27
CA PRO A 93 4.59 -1.50 4.06
C PRO A 93 3.90 -2.87 4.19
N ALA A 94 4.59 -3.93 3.77
CA ALA A 94 4.10 -5.31 3.91
C ALA A 94 3.97 -5.74 5.38
N THR A 95 4.78 -5.17 6.28
CA THR A 95 4.70 -5.44 7.72
C THR A 95 3.57 -4.64 8.36
N VAL A 96 3.43 -3.37 7.99
CA VAL A 96 2.39 -2.46 8.52
C VAL A 96 0.99 -3.06 8.35
N CYS A 97 0.66 -3.55 7.14
CA CYS A 97 -0.67 -4.11 6.88
C CYS A 97 -0.96 -5.40 7.66
N THR A 98 0.08 -6.21 7.95
CA THR A 98 -0.07 -7.39 8.81
C THR A 98 -0.18 -7.01 10.29
N GLN A 99 0.56 -6.00 10.76
CA GLN A 99 0.47 -5.51 12.14
C GLN A 99 -0.88 -4.87 12.45
N LEU A 100 -1.46 -4.16 11.47
CA LEU A 100 -2.81 -3.60 11.57
C LEU A 100 -3.91 -4.68 11.53
N GLY A 101 -3.55 -5.95 11.33
CA GLY A 101 -4.48 -7.08 11.24
C GLY A 101 -5.29 -7.11 9.95
N LEU A 102 -4.94 -6.29 8.95
CA LEU A 102 -5.65 -6.19 7.68
C LEU A 102 -5.21 -7.28 6.70
N CYS A 103 -3.94 -7.67 6.77
CA CYS A 103 -3.39 -8.78 5.99
C CYS A 103 -3.03 -9.96 6.90
N ALA A 104 -3.28 -11.17 6.41
CA ALA A 104 -2.74 -12.37 7.05
C ALA A 104 -1.19 -12.34 6.97
N PRO A 105 -0.48 -12.80 8.02
CA PRO A 105 0.96 -12.97 7.93
C PRO A 105 1.26 -13.92 6.77
N SER A 106 2.18 -13.54 5.88
CA SER A 106 2.58 -14.44 4.79
C SER A 106 2.97 -15.80 5.36
N SER A 107 2.63 -16.90 4.68
CA SER A 107 2.91 -18.27 5.14
C SER A 107 4.41 -18.58 5.34
N LYS A 108 5.30 -17.66 4.93
CA LYS A 108 6.73 -17.68 5.26
C LYS A 108 7.06 -17.12 6.66
N MET A 109 6.16 -16.34 7.25
CA MET A 109 6.24 -15.76 8.60
C MET A 109 5.36 -16.50 9.62
N GLU A 110 4.38 -17.32 9.18
CA GLU A 110 3.58 -18.19 10.05
C GLU A 110 4.43 -19.19 10.88
N ALA A 111 5.69 -19.44 10.48
CA ALA A 111 6.62 -20.26 11.25
C ALA A 111 7.18 -19.59 12.51
N ARG A 112 7.15 -18.25 12.63
CA ARG A 112 7.73 -17.54 13.80
C ARG A 112 6.71 -17.20 14.89
N VAL A 113 5.44 -17.04 14.56
CA VAL A 113 4.41 -16.64 15.54
C VAL A 113 3.99 -17.81 16.45
N ARG A 114 4.15 -19.07 16.00
CA ARG A 114 3.84 -20.27 16.81
C ARG A 114 4.87 -20.65 17.87
N LEU A 115 6.04 -19.99 17.93
CA LEU A 115 7.07 -20.27 18.94
C LEU A 115 6.94 -19.44 20.22
N MET A 116 5.89 -18.62 20.34
CA MET A 116 5.58 -17.86 21.56
C MET A 116 4.14 -18.08 22.04
N ALA A 117 3.58 -19.28 21.81
CA ALA A 117 2.34 -19.75 22.43
C ALA A 117 2.60 -21.07 23.17
#